data_AF-A0A0R2ATP3-F1
#
_entry.id   AF-A0A0R2ATP3-F1
#
_cell.length_a   1.000
_cell.length_b   1.000
_cell.length_c   1.000
_cell.angle_alpha   90.00
_cell.angle_beta   90.00
_cell.angle_gamma   90.00
#
_symmetry.space_group_name_H-M   'P 1'
#
loop_
_entity.id
_entity.type
_entity.pdbx_description
1 polymer ?
#
loop_
_entity_poly.entity_id
_entity_poly.type
_entity_poly.pdbx_seq_one_letter_code
_entity_poly.pdbx_strand_id
1 'polypeptide(L)'
;MPNMAEKKVKTTTVTTEILVEKRVKDDSTYWTKYTWDKNKPAVLVLANYPSKLGIVEEDLTTMLIKNEVYRMDDYGAVIIGNLFTKPISRNTANERTLADAYEIDSMTELLKVTKEVEKVIVSVGSLTNRYQIASDRLAMYGRMCSDEGQLDKIVELADGQHKPKHPLALQGDHWTLVPWTFDWENPPKSRRKKKVVEADE
;
A
#
# COMPACT_ATOMS: atom_id res chain seq x y z
N MET A 1 10.46 42.44 -47.79
CA MET A 1 10.85 41.95 -46.45
C MET A 1 9.60 41.37 -45.79
N PRO A 2 9.55 40.07 -45.44
CA PRO A 2 8.36 39.49 -44.83
C PRO A 2 8.25 39.90 -43.37
N ASN A 3 7.04 40.30 -42.98
CA ASN A 3 6.64 40.73 -41.65
C ASN A 3 6.68 39.53 -40.69
N MET A 4 7.62 39.49 -39.75
CA MET A 4 7.63 38.49 -38.68
C MET A 4 6.61 38.93 -37.62
N ALA A 5 5.39 38.44 -37.72
CA ALA A 5 4.42 38.56 -36.63
C ALA A 5 4.91 37.76 -35.42
N GLU A 6 5.24 38.43 -34.33
CA GLU A 6 5.55 37.80 -33.05
C GLU A 6 4.36 36.94 -32.60
N LYS A 7 4.56 35.63 -32.55
CA LYS A 7 3.59 34.70 -31.96
C LYS A 7 3.48 35.00 -30.46
N LYS A 8 2.39 35.65 -30.05
CA LYS A 8 2.05 35.80 -28.62
C LYS A 8 1.83 34.41 -28.02
N VAL A 9 2.80 33.95 -27.23
CA VAL A 9 2.68 32.72 -26.44
C VAL A 9 1.76 33.02 -25.26
N LYS A 10 0.63 32.31 -25.16
CA LYS A 10 -0.30 32.43 -24.04
C LYS A 10 0.12 31.45 -22.94
N THR A 11 0.64 31.97 -21.83
CA THR A 11 0.95 31.18 -20.63
C THR A 11 -0.32 30.98 -19.81
N THR A 12 -0.55 29.79 -19.26
CA THR A 12 -1.64 29.48 -18.33
C THR A 12 -1.08 28.74 -17.12
N THR A 13 -1.50 29.14 -15.92
CA THR A 13 -1.16 28.45 -14.66
C THR A 13 -2.30 27.52 -14.30
N VAL A 14 -1.97 26.27 -13.96
CA VAL A 14 -2.91 25.29 -13.42
C VAL A 14 -2.48 24.99 -11.99
N THR A 15 -3.42 25.08 -11.04
CA THR A 15 -3.18 24.83 -9.62
C THR A 15 -3.99 23.62 -9.17
N THR A 16 -3.41 22.81 -8.29
CA THR A 16 -4.10 21.74 -7.58
C THR A 16 -3.75 21.82 -6.10
N GLU A 17 -4.70 21.48 -5.23
CA GLU A 17 -4.49 21.39 -3.80
C GLU A 17 -4.66 19.94 -3.36
N ILE A 18 -3.74 19.46 -2.54
CA ILE A 18 -3.80 18.11 -1.97
C ILE A 18 -3.88 18.26 -0.46
N LEU A 19 -4.97 17.80 0.14
CA LEU A 19 -5.09 17.67 1.59
C LEU A 19 -4.39 16.38 2.03
N VAL A 20 -3.42 16.49 2.93
CA VAL A 20 -2.72 15.33 3.50
C VAL A 20 -3.02 15.21 4.99
N GLU A 21 -3.53 14.05 5.38
CA GLU A 21 -3.89 13.73 6.77
C GLU A 21 -3.10 12.49 7.20
N LYS A 22 -2.51 12.50 8.39
CA LYS A 22 -1.77 11.35 8.93
C LYS A 22 -2.31 10.97 10.30
N ARG A 23 -2.71 9.71 10.45
CA ARG A 23 -3.17 9.16 11.73
C ARG A 23 -1.99 8.53 12.46
N VAL A 24 -1.64 9.13 13.59
CA VAL A 24 -0.51 8.73 14.42
C VAL A 24 -1.01 8.54 15.86
N LYS A 25 -0.49 7.52 16.55
CA LYS A 25 -0.62 7.33 17.99
C LYS A 25 0.78 7.03 18.52
N ASP A 26 1.26 7.86 19.44
CA ASP A 26 2.66 7.87 19.87
C ASP A 26 3.60 7.94 18.65
N ASP A 27 4.52 6.98 18.50
CA ASP A 27 5.43 6.89 17.34
C ASP A 27 4.90 5.97 16.21
N SER A 28 3.67 5.44 16.34
CA SER A 28 3.07 4.51 15.40
C SER A 28 2.18 5.21 14.38
N THR A 29 2.45 5.00 13.09
CA THR A 29 1.63 5.52 11.98
C THR A 29 0.62 4.46 11.55
N TYR A 30 -0.66 4.79 11.61
CA TYR A 30 -1.75 3.89 11.25
C TYR A 30 -2.07 3.99 9.77
N TRP A 31 -2.21 5.22 9.27
CA TRP A 31 -2.42 5.50 7.86
C TRP A 31 -2.06 6.95 7.51
N THR A 32 -1.82 7.18 6.22
CA THR A 32 -1.73 8.53 5.63
C THR A 32 -2.74 8.64 4.49
N LYS A 33 -3.52 9.70 4.46
CA LYS A 33 -4.54 9.97 3.45
C LYS A 33 -4.15 11.19 2.63
N TYR A 34 -4.27 11.07 1.32
CA TYR A 34 -4.07 12.14 0.34
C TYR A 34 -5.37 12.33 -0.42
N THR A 35 -5.94 13.54 -0.41
CA THR A 35 -7.20 13.87 -1.08
C THR A 35 -6.98 14.98 -2.08
N TRP A 36 -7.30 14.73 -3.35
CA TRP A 36 -7.26 15.71 -4.45
C TRP A 36 -8.65 16.02 -5.02
N ASP A 37 -9.64 15.15 -4.83
CA ASP A 37 -11.04 15.40 -5.19
C ASP A 37 -11.98 14.80 -4.13
N LYS A 38 -12.77 15.64 -3.47
CA LYS A 38 -13.69 15.18 -2.41
C LYS A 38 -14.99 14.58 -2.96
N ASN A 39 -15.25 14.74 -4.26
CA ASN A 39 -16.48 14.26 -4.90
C ASN A 39 -16.34 12.82 -5.44
N LYS A 40 -15.11 12.30 -5.51
CA LYS A 40 -14.81 10.92 -5.91
C LYS A 40 -14.53 10.05 -4.68
N PRO A 41 -14.77 8.73 -4.75
CA PRO A 41 -14.54 7.83 -3.62
C PRO A 41 -13.06 7.73 -3.24
N ALA A 42 -12.80 7.24 -2.03
CA ALA A 42 -11.46 6.91 -1.56
C ALA A 42 -11.13 5.42 -1.78
N VAL A 43 -9.85 5.11 -1.93
CA VAL A 43 -9.32 3.74 -1.95
C VAL A 43 -8.29 3.56 -0.83
N LEU A 44 -8.31 2.40 -0.18
CA LEU A 44 -7.25 1.99 0.75
C LEU A 44 -6.20 1.18 -0.01
N VAL A 45 -4.94 1.56 0.09
CA VAL A 45 -3.82 0.70 -0.31
C VAL A 45 -3.19 0.14 0.95
N LEU A 46 -3.28 -1.18 1.14
CA LEU A 46 -2.68 -1.89 2.26
C LEU A 46 -1.25 -2.29 1.89
N ALA A 47 -0.29 -1.57 2.46
CA ALA A 47 1.14 -1.77 2.27
C ALA A 47 1.77 -2.48 3.49
N ASN A 48 3.11 -2.60 3.49
CA ASN A 48 3.82 -3.36 4.51
C ASN A 48 4.01 -2.57 5.81
N TYR A 49 4.70 -1.43 5.77
CA TYR A 49 5.05 -0.60 6.91
C TYR A 49 5.14 0.86 6.47
N PRO A 50 4.89 1.83 7.37
CA PRO A 50 4.90 3.24 7.04
C PRO A 50 6.32 3.75 6.75
N SER A 51 6.37 4.90 6.09
CA SER A 51 7.58 5.69 5.94
C SER A 51 8.10 6.21 7.29
N LYS A 52 9.42 6.39 7.39
CA LYS A 52 10.04 7.17 8.48
C LYS A 52 9.90 8.69 8.26
N LEU A 53 9.49 9.08 7.06
CA LEU A 53 9.43 10.47 6.65
C LEU A 53 8.18 11.16 7.21
N GLY A 54 8.19 12.49 7.12
CA GLY A 54 7.10 13.35 7.55
C GLY A 54 5.86 13.26 6.66
N ILE A 55 5.10 14.35 6.61
CA ILE A 55 3.90 14.47 5.76
C ILE A 55 4.25 15.06 4.39
N VAL A 56 5.29 15.90 4.31
CA VAL A 56 5.69 16.61 3.08
C VAL A 56 6.70 15.80 2.26
N GLU A 57 7.64 15.13 2.94
CA GLU A 57 8.63 14.27 2.29
C GLU A 57 8.06 12.87 2.12
N GLU A 58 8.18 12.32 0.91
CA GLU A 58 7.57 11.05 0.53
C GLU A 58 8.65 10.06 0.08
N ASP A 59 8.52 8.81 0.53
CA ASP A 59 9.34 7.74 -0.03
C ASP A 59 8.78 7.27 -1.38
N LEU A 60 9.62 6.52 -2.11
CA LEU A 60 9.28 6.01 -3.43
C LEU A 60 8.01 5.14 -3.43
N THR A 61 7.72 4.39 -2.37
CA THR A 61 6.52 3.54 -2.31
C THR A 61 5.28 4.41 -2.24
N THR A 62 5.26 5.42 -1.37
CA THR A 62 4.17 6.40 -1.27
C THR A 62 3.94 7.13 -2.59
N MET A 63 5.02 7.59 -3.25
CA MET A 63 4.93 8.26 -4.55
C MET A 63 4.32 7.35 -5.62
N LEU A 64 4.77 6.09 -5.71
CA LEU A 64 4.23 5.12 -6.66
C LEU A 64 2.74 4.85 -6.43
N ILE A 65 2.35 4.65 -5.17
CA ILE A 65 0.95 4.43 -4.78
C ILE A 65 0.08 5.61 -5.21
N LYS A 66 0.45 6.84 -4.84
CA LYS A 66 -0.34 8.04 -5.17
C LYS A 66 -0.50 8.23 -6.67
N ASN A 67 0.61 8.10 -7.40
CA ASN A 67 0.63 8.34 -8.84
C ASN A 67 -0.22 7.32 -9.60
N GLU A 68 -0.20 6.04 -9.20
CA GLU A 68 -1.00 5.01 -9.85
C GLU A 68 -2.48 5.11 -9.49
N VAL A 69 -2.82 5.37 -8.23
CA VAL A 69 -4.22 5.60 -7.84
C VAL A 69 -4.79 6.83 -8.56
N TYR A 70 -4.02 7.91 -8.67
CA TYR A 70 -4.43 9.09 -9.43
C TYR A 70 -4.67 8.77 -10.91
N ARG A 71 -3.82 7.95 -11.52
CA ARG A 71 -3.95 7.52 -12.92
C ARG A 71 -5.16 6.64 -13.20
N MET A 72 -5.67 5.92 -12.20
CA MET A 72 -6.90 5.12 -12.36
C MET A 72 -8.14 6.01 -12.61
N ASP A 73 -8.09 7.29 -12.23
CA ASP A 73 -9.18 8.28 -12.37
C ASP A 73 -10.53 7.92 -11.70
N ASP A 74 -10.64 6.74 -11.09
CA ASP A 74 -11.82 6.32 -10.32
C ASP A 74 -11.88 6.95 -8.92
N TYR A 75 -10.75 7.45 -8.41
CA TYR A 75 -10.60 7.83 -7.00
C TYR A 75 -10.24 9.31 -6.82
N GLY A 76 -10.77 9.89 -5.75
CA GLY A 76 -10.49 11.24 -5.29
C GLY A 76 -9.52 11.33 -4.12
N ALA A 77 -9.28 10.20 -3.47
CA ALA A 77 -8.33 10.07 -2.38
C ALA A 77 -7.70 8.68 -2.33
N VAL A 78 -6.45 8.63 -1.86
CA VAL A 78 -5.78 7.39 -1.46
C VAL A 78 -5.48 7.43 0.03
N ILE A 79 -5.83 6.36 0.72
CA ILE A 79 -5.43 6.09 2.10
C ILE A 79 -4.38 4.99 2.04
N ILE A 80 -3.20 5.23 2.57
CA ILE A 80 -2.12 4.24 2.66
C ILE A 80 -2.10 3.73 4.10
N GLY A 81 -2.66 2.54 4.31
CA GLY A 81 -2.58 1.79 5.56
C GLY A 81 -1.51 0.70 5.47
N ASN A 82 -1.08 0.17 6.61
CA ASN A 82 0.04 -0.78 6.64
C ASN A 82 -0.26 -1.99 7.53
N LEU A 83 0.26 -3.15 7.15
CA LEU A 83 0.25 -4.33 8.03
C LEU A 83 0.95 -4.02 9.36
N PHE A 84 2.02 -3.23 9.36
CA PHE A 84 2.78 -2.85 10.55
C PHE A 84 2.69 -1.33 10.74
N THR A 85 2.59 -0.83 11.98
CA THR A 85 2.45 0.61 12.26
C THR A 85 3.77 1.32 12.52
N LYS A 86 4.87 0.56 12.66
CA LYS A 86 6.22 1.10 12.85
C LYS A 86 7.08 0.87 11.59
N PRO A 87 7.91 1.85 11.21
CA PRO A 87 8.75 1.73 10.05
C PRO A 87 9.84 0.68 10.25
N ILE A 88 9.98 -0.26 9.30
CA ILE A 88 11.03 -1.28 9.29
C ILE A 88 11.91 -1.08 8.05
N SER A 89 13.24 -1.18 8.22
CA SER A 89 14.13 -1.29 7.07
C SER A 89 14.10 -2.72 6.53
N ARG A 90 14.06 -2.87 5.19
CA ARG A 90 14.13 -4.18 4.53
C ARG A 90 15.31 -5.02 5.01
N ASN A 91 16.45 -4.39 5.30
CA ASN A 91 17.68 -5.08 5.74
C ASN A 91 17.61 -5.57 7.19
N THR A 92 16.70 -5.01 8.00
CA THR A 92 16.52 -5.39 9.40
C THR A 92 15.29 -6.27 9.63
N ALA A 93 14.43 -6.44 8.61
CA ALA A 93 13.20 -7.20 8.71
C ALA A 93 13.45 -8.68 9.02
N ASN A 94 12.93 -9.12 10.16
CA ASN A 94 12.86 -10.50 10.61
C ASN A 94 11.62 -10.70 11.51
N GLU A 95 11.29 -11.95 11.84
CA GLU A 95 10.11 -12.29 12.65
C GLU A 95 10.03 -11.49 13.95
N ARG A 96 11.15 -11.36 14.68
CA ARG A 96 11.19 -10.61 15.94
C ARG A 96 10.91 -9.13 15.72
N THR A 97 11.62 -8.48 14.80
CA THR A 97 11.41 -7.04 14.53
C THR A 97 10.00 -6.73 14.05
N LEU A 98 9.39 -7.65 13.28
CA LEU A 98 8.03 -7.50 12.78
C LEU A 98 6.99 -7.70 13.90
N ALA A 99 7.23 -8.66 14.81
CA ALA A 99 6.37 -8.88 15.97
C ALA A 99 6.27 -7.64 16.88
N ASP A 100 7.32 -6.83 16.96
CA ASP A 100 7.37 -5.61 17.77
C ASP A 100 6.88 -4.34 17.02
N ALA A 101 6.56 -4.46 15.72
CA ALA A 101 6.36 -3.32 14.81
C ALA A 101 4.90 -2.94 14.56
N TYR A 102 3.99 -3.36 15.42
CA TYR A 102 2.58 -2.98 15.30
C TYR A 102 1.94 -2.70 16.65
N GLU A 103 0.96 -1.81 16.65
CA GLU A 103 0.05 -1.63 17.79
C GLU A 103 -1.06 -2.67 17.77
N ILE A 104 -1.53 -3.10 18.94
CA ILE A 104 -2.54 -4.17 19.07
C ILE A 104 -3.90 -3.79 18.45
N ASP A 105 -4.25 -2.50 18.45
CA ASP A 105 -5.48 -1.95 17.89
C ASP A 105 -5.37 -1.57 16.40
N SER A 106 -4.20 -1.76 15.78
CA SER A 106 -3.95 -1.37 14.37
C SER A 106 -4.90 -2.04 13.37
N MET A 107 -5.24 -3.31 13.56
CA MET A 107 -6.17 -4.03 12.69
C MET A 107 -7.60 -3.50 12.81
N THR A 108 -8.03 -3.14 14.02
CA THR A 108 -9.33 -2.49 14.24
C THR A 108 -9.42 -1.14 13.55
N GLU A 109 -8.35 -0.35 13.55
CA GLU A 109 -8.32 0.91 12.81
C GLU A 109 -8.36 0.67 11.29
N LEU A 110 -7.61 -0.30 10.76
CA LEU A 110 -7.68 -0.67 9.34
C LEU A 110 -9.10 -1.08 8.92
N LEU A 111 -9.82 -1.82 9.77
CA LEU A 111 -11.20 -2.22 9.51
C LEU A 111 -12.14 -1.01 9.43
N LYS A 112 -11.97 0.01 10.28
CA LYS A 112 -12.75 1.26 10.17
C LYS A 112 -12.51 1.95 8.83
N VAL A 113 -11.24 2.08 8.43
CA VAL A 113 -10.88 2.66 7.13
C VAL A 113 -11.50 1.83 5.99
N THR A 114 -11.50 0.51 6.10
CA THR A 114 -12.09 -0.39 5.09
C THR A 114 -13.60 -0.16 4.91
N LYS A 115 -14.31 0.20 5.98
CA LYS A 115 -15.73 0.60 5.93
C LYS A 115 -15.95 1.89 5.14
N GLU A 116 -15.00 2.82 5.15
CA GLU A 116 -15.11 4.15 4.57
C GLU A 116 -14.66 4.26 3.10
N VAL A 117 -13.99 3.23 2.57
CA VAL A 117 -13.45 3.22 1.19
C VAL A 117 -14.28 2.36 0.26
N GLU A 118 -14.16 2.64 -1.04
CA GLU A 118 -14.79 1.88 -2.11
C GLU A 118 -14.08 0.53 -2.33
N LYS A 119 -12.75 0.55 -2.38
CA LYS A 119 -11.91 -0.65 -2.53
C LYS A 119 -10.72 -0.66 -1.60
N VAL A 120 -10.19 -1.86 -1.39
CA VAL A 120 -8.89 -2.10 -0.77
C VAL A 120 -7.97 -2.79 -1.76
N ILE A 121 -6.80 -2.21 -2.01
CA ILE A 121 -5.74 -2.79 -2.83
C ILE A 121 -4.66 -3.34 -1.89
N VAL A 122 -4.58 -4.65 -1.78
CA VAL A 122 -3.51 -5.35 -1.04
C VAL A 122 -2.23 -5.32 -1.87
N SER A 123 -1.16 -4.75 -1.32
CA SER A 123 0.09 -4.46 -2.02
C SER A 123 1.34 -4.94 -1.27
N VAL A 124 1.18 -5.97 -0.45
CA VAL A 124 2.22 -6.46 0.48
C VAL A 124 3.32 -7.27 -0.22
N GLY A 125 3.08 -7.68 -1.47
CA GLY A 125 4.00 -8.49 -2.27
C GLY A 125 4.45 -9.77 -1.56
N SER A 126 5.73 -10.11 -1.64
CA SER A 126 6.24 -11.37 -1.09
C SER A 126 6.48 -11.36 0.43
N LEU A 127 5.98 -10.38 1.19
CA LEU A 127 6.27 -10.29 2.63
C LEU A 127 5.66 -11.47 3.39
N THR A 128 4.41 -11.81 3.10
CA THR A 128 3.66 -12.92 3.72
C THR A 128 4.28 -14.29 3.41
N ASN A 129 4.90 -14.45 2.24
CA ASN A 129 5.64 -15.67 1.89
C ASN A 129 6.96 -15.83 2.68
N ARG A 130 7.51 -14.72 3.18
CA ARG A 130 8.82 -14.67 3.85
C ARG A 130 8.73 -14.73 5.37
N TYR A 131 7.70 -14.12 5.95
CA TYR A 131 7.56 -14.01 7.40
C TYR A 131 6.17 -14.46 7.85
N GLN A 132 6.13 -15.36 8.82
CA GLN A 132 4.91 -15.92 9.35
C GLN A 132 4.06 -14.82 9.98
N ILE A 133 4.67 -13.90 10.75
CA ILE A 133 3.93 -12.80 11.38
C ILE A 133 3.24 -11.88 10.34
N ALA A 134 3.81 -11.70 9.15
CA ALA A 134 3.15 -10.95 8.09
C ALA A 134 1.96 -11.72 7.49
N SER A 135 2.12 -13.03 7.30
CA SER A 135 1.04 -13.94 6.86
C SER A 135 -0.11 -13.93 7.87
N ASP A 136 0.19 -14.09 9.16
CA ASP A 136 -0.80 -14.12 10.23
C ASP A 136 -1.58 -12.80 10.34
N ARG A 137 -0.90 -11.65 10.16
CA ARG A 137 -1.53 -10.34 10.19
C ARG A 137 -2.43 -10.07 8.99
N LEU A 138 -2.01 -10.46 7.78
CA LEU A 138 -2.90 -10.35 6.61
C LEU A 138 -4.10 -11.29 6.73
N ALA A 139 -3.90 -12.48 7.30
CA ALA A 139 -4.99 -13.42 7.59
C ALA A 139 -5.96 -12.88 8.65
N MET A 140 -5.44 -12.19 9.68
CA MET A 140 -6.27 -11.51 10.68
C MET A 140 -7.12 -10.42 10.05
N TYR A 141 -6.53 -9.60 9.17
CA TYR A 141 -7.27 -8.60 8.40
C TYR A 141 -8.37 -9.25 7.53
N GLY A 142 -8.04 -10.33 6.82
CA GLY A 142 -9.00 -11.13 6.04
C GLY A 142 -10.19 -11.63 6.84
N ARG A 143 -9.92 -12.24 8.00
CA ARG A 143 -10.98 -12.70 8.93
C ARG A 143 -11.88 -11.55 9.36
N MET A 144 -11.29 -10.43 9.79
CA MET A 144 -12.06 -9.26 10.23
C MET A 144 -12.92 -8.67 9.11
N CYS A 145 -12.39 -8.61 7.88
CA CYS A 145 -13.17 -8.18 6.72
C CYS A 145 -14.27 -9.18 6.36
N SER A 146 -14.04 -10.49 6.51
CA SER A 146 -15.06 -11.53 6.32
C SER A 146 -16.20 -11.38 7.32
N ASP A 147 -15.88 -11.26 8.62
CA ASP A 147 -16.85 -11.11 9.70
C ASP A 147 -17.76 -9.88 9.51
N GLU A 148 -17.25 -8.86 8.81
CA GLU A 148 -17.92 -7.59 8.56
C GLU A 148 -18.47 -7.46 7.13
N GLY A 149 -18.42 -8.53 6.33
CA GLY A 149 -18.98 -8.58 4.97
C GLY A 149 -18.29 -7.65 3.98
N GLN A 150 -16.97 -7.48 4.06
CA GLN A 150 -16.18 -6.52 3.27
C GLN A 150 -15.21 -7.16 2.27
N LEU A 151 -15.21 -8.49 2.15
CA LEU A 151 -14.25 -9.21 1.30
C LEU A 151 -14.34 -8.84 -0.19
N ASP A 152 -15.53 -8.48 -0.66
CA ASP A 152 -15.81 -8.06 -2.04
C ASP A 152 -15.09 -6.77 -2.45
N LYS A 153 -14.74 -5.92 -1.47
CA LYS A 153 -13.95 -4.71 -1.70
C LYS A 153 -12.47 -4.99 -1.97
N ILE A 154 -11.98 -6.18 -1.62
CA ILE A 154 -10.54 -6.47 -1.57
C ILE A 154 -10.06 -7.00 -2.92
N VAL A 155 -9.08 -6.31 -3.48
CA VAL A 155 -8.32 -6.70 -4.66
C VAL A 155 -6.83 -6.73 -4.34
N GLU A 156 -6.04 -7.36 -5.20
CA GLU A 156 -4.60 -7.48 -5.03
C GLU A 156 -3.87 -6.77 -6.16
N LEU A 157 -2.80 -6.07 -5.81
CA LEU A 157 -1.89 -5.45 -6.77
C LEU A 157 -1.09 -6.54 -7.47
N ALA A 158 -1.12 -6.56 -8.81
CA ALA A 158 -0.37 -7.49 -9.63
C ALA A 158 0.39 -6.80 -10.79
N ASP A 159 1.32 -7.55 -11.37
CA ASP A 159 1.93 -7.22 -12.67
C ASP A 159 0.99 -7.58 -13.83
N GLY A 160 1.38 -7.25 -15.07
CA GLY A 160 0.67 -7.65 -16.28
C GLY A 160 0.59 -9.17 -16.52
N GLN A 161 1.22 -10.00 -15.68
CA GLN A 161 1.09 -11.46 -15.65
C GLN A 161 0.17 -11.94 -14.51
N HIS A 162 -0.55 -11.02 -13.86
CA HIS A 162 -1.48 -11.30 -12.76
C HIS A 162 -0.80 -11.90 -11.51
N LYS A 163 0.49 -11.67 -11.32
CA LYS A 163 1.22 -12.12 -10.11
C LYS A 163 1.22 -11.02 -9.06
N PRO A 164 0.88 -11.30 -7.78
CA PRO A 164 0.92 -10.31 -6.72
C PRO A 164 2.27 -9.60 -6.56
N LYS A 165 2.25 -8.28 -6.39
CA LYS A 165 3.44 -7.43 -6.25
C LYS A 165 3.34 -6.43 -5.12
N HIS A 166 4.52 -5.96 -4.72
CA HIS A 166 4.69 -4.72 -3.98
C HIS A 166 4.87 -3.56 -4.98
N PRO A 167 4.44 -2.32 -4.68
CA PRO A 167 4.57 -1.18 -5.59
C PRO A 167 5.97 -1.00 -6.18
N LEU A 168 7.01 -1.12 -5.34
CA LEU A 168 8.41 -1.02 -5.78
C LEU A 168 8.82 -2.02 -6.87
N ALA A 169 8.12 -3.14 -7.03
CA ALA A 169 8.42 -4.14 -8.06
C ALA A 169 7.82 -3.81 -9.43
N LEU A 170 7.00 -2.76 -9.51
CA LEU A 170 6.31 -2.30 -10.72
C LEU A 170 6.78 -0.89 -11.13
N GLN A 171 8.02 -0.52 -10.79
CA GLN A 171 8.55 0.79 -11.16
C GLN A 171 8.57 0.93 -12.69
N GLY A 172 7.76 1.85 -13.20
CA GLY A 172 7.62 2.11 -14.63
C GLY A 172 6.52 1.30 -15.33
N ASP A 173 5.85 0.38 -14.62
CA ASP A 173 4.72 -0.40 -15.14
C ASP A 173 3.39 0.06 -14.54
N HIS A 174 2.33 0.00 -15.34
CA HIS A 174 0.98 0.26 -14.84
C HIS A 174 0.49 -0.88 -13.93
N TRP A 175 -0.25 -0.50 -12.90
CA TRP A 175 -0.83 -1.46 -11.97
C TRP A 175 -1.97 -2.24 -12.62
N THR A 176 -1.96 -3.56 -12.42
CA THR A 176 -3.12 -4.41 -12.67
C THR A 176 -3.73 -4.82 -11.34
N LEU A 177 -5.05 -4.79 -11.23
CA LEU A 177 -5.78 -5.24 -10.05
C LEU A 177 -6.43 -6.58 -10.36
N VAL A 178 -6.17 -7.58 -9.52
CA VAL A 178 -6.72 -8.93 -9.64
C VAL A 178 -7.57 -9.26 -8.41
N PRO A 179 -8.48 -10.25 -8.49
CA PRO A 179 -9.17 -10.75 -7.31
C PRO A 179 -8.17 -11.14 -6.22
N TRP A 180 -8.50 -10.91 -4.95
CA TRP A 180 -7.60 -11.22 -3.86
C TRP A 180 -7.39 -12.74 -3.74
N THR A 181 -6.14 -13.19 -3.84
CA THR A 181 -5.79 -14.63 -3.92
C THR A 181 -5.21 -15.21 -2.64
N PHE A 182 -5.00 -14.39 -1.61
CA PHE A 182 -4.43 -14.85 -0.35
C PHE A 182 -5.45 -15.70 0.44
N ASP A 183 -5.09 -16.96 0.71
CA ASP A 183 -5.89 -17.87 1.53
C ASP A 183 -5.82 -17.47 3.01
N TRP A 184 -6.71 -16.57 3.44
CA TRP A 184 -6.74 -16.07 4.81
C TRP A 184 -7.35 -17.06 5.82
N GLU A 185 -8.10 -18.06 5.33
CA GLU A 185 -8.63 -19.16 6.15
C GLU A 185 -7.52 -20.15 6.51
N ASN A 186 -6.66 -20.46 5.54
CA ASN A 186 -5.52 -21.36 5.69
C ASN A 186 -4.21 -20.65 5.26
N PRO A 187 -3.74 -19.67 6.04
CA PRO A 187 -2.63 -18.83 5.62
C PRO A 187 -1.36 -19.64 5.33
N PRO A 188 -0.64 -19.31 4.24
CA PRO A 188 0.56 -20.02 3.86
C PRO A 188 1.59 -19.91 5.00
N LYS A 189 2.22 -21.04 5.31
CA LYS A 189 3.36 -21.07 6.23
C LYS A 189 4.58 -20.47 5.56
N SER A 190 5.35 -19.66 6.28
CA SER A 190 6.56 -19.05 5.73
C SER A 190 7.52 -20.13 5.20
N ARG A 191 8.10 -19.90 4.02
CA ARG A 191 9.07 -20.86 3.44
C ARG A 191 10.33 -20.84 4.31
N ARG A 192 10.52 -21.87 5.15
CA ARG A 192 11.83 -22.13 5.78
C ARG A 192 12.87 -22.28 4.66
N LYS A 193 13.89 -21.42 4.64
CA LYS A 193 15.05 -21.66 3.77
C LYS A 193 15.60 -23.04 4.10
N LYS A 194 15.64 -23.95 3.12
CA LYS A 194 16.45 -25.17 3.27
C LYS A 194 17.87 -24.70 3.57
N LYS A 195 18.46 -25.14 4.69
CA LYS A 195 19.91 -25.05 4.88
C LYS A 195 20.52 -25.76 3.67
N VAL A 196 21.27 -25.03 2.85
CA VAL A 196 22.24 -25.67 1.97
C VAL A 196 23.23 -26.32 2.91
N VAL A 197 23.19 -27.65 2.99
CA VAL A 197 24.25 -28.40 3.65
C VAL A 197 25.41 -28.29 2.67
N GLU A 198 26.44 -27.53 3.02
CA GLU A 198 27.73 -27.65 2.34
C GLU A 198 28.16 -29.10 2.49
N ALA A 199 28.30 -29.79 1.36
CA ALA A 199 28.94 -31.08 1.32
C ALA A 199 30.43 -30.81 1.48
N ASP A 200 30.99 -31.17 2.64
CA ASP A 200 32.43 -31.24 2.83
C ASP A 200 32.99 -32.33 1.89
N GLU A 201 33.86 -31.93 0.97
CA GLU A 201 34.78 -32.81 0.21
C GLU A 201 35.98 -33.22 1.07
#